data_AF-A0A914IYQ9-F1
#
_entry.id   AF-A0A914IYQ9-F1
#
_cell.length_a   1.000
_cell.length_b   1.000
_cell.length_c   1.000
_cell.angle_alpha   90.00
_cell.angle_beta   90.00
_cell.angle_gamma   90.00
#
_symmetry.space_group_name_H-M   'P 1'
#
loop_
_entity.id
_entity.type
_entity.pdbx_description
1 polymer ?
#
loop_
_entity_poly.entity_id
_entity_poly.type
_entity_poly.pdbx_seq_one_letter_code
_entity_poly.pdbx_strand_id
1 'polypeptide(L)'
;MLNAESTGPLGSAGSFEYFDKIKEVCVETALKHGFMLHRQKIIVANAGSSAVYGKKNGVLLTPQLMFSSVLTHEMVHSFFIGHSYSDRKIKIFPYAMQGEYDDRYDLQSTANAYMHRSAFGMSGPGLNGAHLDFLGWLPMDRMLYFGRDGRQNYTVRLSSLSVGHGDTRGWLLIMIPYDRSDPRNFYTVEMRTPARYDKGIAQPAVLIHRVQRAGSSYYSVLISQSKYFYELTEGTEWVTFLEPDAFGSFQIIRISVKKLYNSDADVHVTSTFDPSVCRLGEIKKTVMDPKFGVGFVCVKRDRLHLGIHESDLRRQYEYSNFFGLRVTYGANECQDGFVWRAIDEYDFVCVPPHRQETAQSQSEFQADRLQLIAVESRESRAIDDVLGNSTVAETTNSTSSEVEEHRPMKVECLHPYVKRDAFVGDVICVTEREQSLTIQENSESVNFLKHYEFFNGVDTVGP
;
A
#
# COMPACT_ATOMS: atom_id res chain seq x y z
N MET A 1 -15.33 15.42 15.38
CA MET A 1 -15.22 16.32 16.55
C MET A 1 -14.84 15.47 17.73
N LEU A 2 -13.61 15.60 18.23
CA LEU A 2 -13.24 15.48 19.65
C LEU A 2 -11.73 15.75 19.79
N ASN A 3 -11.49 16.85 20.50
CA ASN A 3 -10.27 17.48 20.98
C ASN A 3 -9.03 16.60 21.16
N ALA A 4 -7.96 17.04 20.49
CA ALA A 4 -6.59 16.92 20.98
C ALA A 4 -6.41 17.78 22.24
N GLU A 5 -6.92 17.31 23.38
CA GLU A 5 -6.52 17.85 24.69
C GLU A 5 -5.42 16.96 25.29
N SER A 6 -4.25 17.05 24.66
CA SER A 6 -2.98 16.99 25.39
C SER A 6 -2.45 18.42 25.42
N THR A 7 -2.93 19.20 26.38
CA THR A 7 -2.36 20.51 26.66
C THR A 7 -1.86 20.51 28.09
N GLY A 8 -0.57 20.21 28.27
CA GLY A 8 0.20 21.11 29.11
C GLY A 8 -0.05 22.55 28.62
N PRO A 9 0.03 23.58 29.49
CA PRO A 9 -0.36 24.94 29.14
C PRO A 9 0.21 25.37 27.77
N LEU A 10 -0.56 26.16 27.01
CA LEU A 10 -0.14 26.65 25.68
C LEU A 10 1.33 27.11 25.72
N GLY A 11 2.16 26.55 24.84
CA GLY A 11 3.60 26.81 24.79
C GLY A 11 4.48 25.92 25.69
N SER A 12 3.94 24.90 26.34
CA SER A 12 4.73 23.89 27.06
C SER A 12 5.33 22.84 26.12
N ALA A 13 6.46 22.25 26.53
CA ALA A 13 7.21 21.23 25.78
C ALA A 13 6.45 19.91 25.49
N GLY A 14 5.18 19.81 25.90
CA GLY A 14 4.28 18.68 25.61
C GLY A 14 3.13 19.01 24.66
N SER A 15 3.09 20.22 24.07
CA SER A 15 2.04 20.63 23.13
C SER A 15 2.50 20.50 21.67
N PHE A 16 1.60 20.08 20.77
CA PHE A 16 1.88 20.04 19.32
C PHE A 16 2.28 21.42 18.78
N GLU A 17 1.60 22.47 19.25
CA GLU A 17 1.89 23.87 18.89
C GLU A 17 3.34 24.28 19.18
N TYR A 18 3.93 23.76 20.28
CA TYR A 18 5.34 24.02 20.61
C TYR A 18 6.28 23.47 19.53
N PHE A 19 6.07 22.21 19.12
CA PHE A 19 6.89 21.58 18.08
C PHE A 19 6.62 22.16 16.69
N ASP A 20 5.39 22.56 16.38
CA ASP A 20 5.08 23.30 15.17
C ASP A 20 5.79 24.66 15.13
N LYS A 21 5.87 25.36 16.27
CA LYS A 21 6.61 26.63 16.35
C LYS A 21 8.11 26.42 16.16
N ILE A 22 8.69 25.35 16.73
CA ILE A 22 10.09 25.00 16.49
C ILE A 22 10.32 24.77 14.98
N LYS A 23 9.46 23.97 14.34
CA LYS A 23 9.54 23.72 12.89
C LYS A 23 9.53 25.03 12.10
N GLU A 24 8.61 25.93 12.42
CA GLU A 24 8.51 27.24 11.76
C GLU A 24 9.79 28.07 11.93
N VAL A 25 10.29 28.21 13.15
CA VAL A 25 11.49 29.02 13.43
C VAL A 25 12.73 28.43 12.73
N CYS A 26 12.88 27.10 12.71
CA CYS A 26 13.96 26.44 11.99
C CYS A 26 13.90 26.74 10.49
N VAL A 27 12.71 26.62 9.88
CA VAL A 27 12.50 26.91 8.45
C VAL A 27 12.77 28.38 8.14
N GLU A 28 12.22 29.31 8.91
CA GLU A 28 12.45 30.74 8.72
C GLU A 28 13.93 31.12 8.84
N THR A 29 14.63 30.52 9.81
CA THR A 29 16.06 30.77 10.02
C THR A 29 16.86 30.28 8.82
N ALA A 30 16.61 29.06 8.35
CA ALA A 30 17.28 28.54 7.16
C ALA A 30 17.02 29.42 5.92
N LEU A 31 15.78 29.87 5.69
CA LEU A 31 15.47 30.79 4.59
C LEU A 31 16.20 32.15 4.73
N LYS A 32 16.25 32.72 5.94
CA LYS A 32 17.00 33.96 6.22
C LYS A 32 18.49 33.83 5.94
N HIS A 33 19.05 32.63 6.12
CA HIS A 33 20.44 32.33 5.79
C HIS A 33 20.67 31.94 4.31
N GLY A 34 19.64 32.06 3.46
CA GLY A 34 19.75 31.85 2.01
C GLY A 34 19.65 30.39 1.57
N PHE A 35 19.22 29.47 2.45
CA PHE A 35 19.01 28.08 2.04
C PHE A 35 17.72 27.93 1.21
N MET A 36 17.82 27.21 0.10
CA MET A 36 16.64 26.76 -0.66
C MET A 36 16.11 25.47 -0.04
N LEU A 37 14.84 25.48 0.37
CA LEU A 37 14.21 24.34 1.04
C LEU A 37 13.14 23.72 0.17
N HIS A 38 13.13 22.38 0.11
CA HIS A 38 12.02 21.63 -0.48
C HIS A 38 10.75 21.77 0.36
N ARG A 39 9.59 21.42 -0.24
CA ARG A 39 8.31 21.42 0.47
C ARG A 39 8.31 20.39 1.61
N GLN A 40 8.73 19.16 1.33
CA GLN A 40 8.98 18.12 2.32
C GLN A 40 10.41 18.26 2.84
N LYS A 41 10.58 18.18 4.16
CA LYS A 41 11.86 18.38 4.84
C LYS A 41 11.85 17.63 6.18
N ILE A 42 13.05 17.33 6.68
CA ILE A 42 13.27 16.75 8.00
C ILE A 42 14.04 17.77 8.84
N ILE A 43 13.51 18.10 10.00
CA ILE A 43 14.05 19.08 10.93
C ILE A 43 14.57 18.31 12.15
N VAL A 44 15.85 18.46 12.44
CA VAL A 44 16.47 17.90 13.64
C VAL A 44 16.69 19.04 14.63
N ALA A 45 16.02 18.99 15.77
CA ALA A 45 16.08 20.04 16.77
C ALA A 45 16.36 19.45 18.15
N ASN A 46 17.35 20.01 18.85
CA ASN A 46 17.64 19.65 20.23
C ASN A 46 16.69 20.38 21.20
N ALA A 47 15.42 20.01 21.19
CA ALA A 47 14.38 20.63 22.02
C ALA A 47 13.32 19.60 22.41
N GLY A 48 13.29 19.19 23.68
CA GLY A 48 12.31 18.22 24.19
C GLY A 48 12.55 16.77 23.73
N SER A 49 11.52 15.94 23.84
CA SER A 49 11.52 14.53 23.40
C SER A 49 10.23 14.26 22.62
N SER A 50 10.27 14.45 21.31
CA SER A 50 9.15 14.25 20.41
C SER A 50 9.61 13.95 18.98
N ALA A 51 8.72 13.35 18.21
CA ALA A 51 8.81 13.14 16.78
C ALA A 51 7.40 13.43 16.24
N VAL A 52 7.31 14.31 15.24
CA VAL A 52 6.01 14.74 14.70
C VAL A 52 6.11 15.10 13.23
N TYR A 53 5.16 14.61 12.44
CA TYR A 53 4.87 15.10 11.11
C TYR A 53 3.95 16.33 11.15
N GLY A 54 4.15 17.27 10.23
CA GLY A 54 3.20 18.34 9.94
C GLY A 54 3.18 18.71 8.47
N LYS A 55 1.98 18.96 7.93
CA LYS A 55 1.76 19.17 6.48
C LYS A 55 2.56 20.31 5.87
N LYS A 56 2.82 21.38 6.63
CA LYS A 56 3.52 22.58 6.15
C LYS A 56 5.04 22.46 6.21
N ASN A 57 5.57 21.91 7.30
CA ASN A 57 6.99 21.94 7.61
C ASN A 57 7.66 20.57 7.67
N GLY A 58 6.94 19.50 7.30
CA GLY A 58 7.47 18.14 7.24
C GLY A 58 7.68 17.52 8.63
N VAL A 59 8.72 16.70 8.74
CA VAL A 59 9.03 15.92 9.93
C VAL A 59 9.91 16.73 10.88
N LEU A 60 9.63 16.67 12.19
CA LEU A 60 10.57 17.06 13.24
C LEU A 60 10.97 15.85 14.06
N LEU A 61 12.28 15.74 14.35
CA LEU A 61 12.86 14.76 15.24
C LEU A 61 13.70 15.43 16.32
N THR A 62 13.61 14.87 17.53
CA THR A 62 14.48 15.23 18.65
C THR A 62 15.51 14.11 18.89
N PRO A 63 16.68 14.42 19.52
CA PRO A 63 17.77 13.45 19.66
C PRO A 63 17.40 12.10 20.29
N GLN A 64 16.43 12.06 21.21
CA GLN A 64 16.01 10.81 21.87
C GLN A 64 15.19 9.88 20.97
N LEU A 65 14.55 10.43 19.95
CA LEU A 65 13.68 9.69 19.01
C LEU A 65 14.27 9.65 17.60
N MET A 66 15.54 10.03 17.44
CA MET A 66 16.23 10.05 16.16
C MET A 66 16.80 8.65 15.84
N PHE A 67 15.90 7.73 15.49
CA PHE A 67 16.25 6.41 14.98
C PHE A 67 15.34 6.01 13.81
N SER A 68 15.79 5.04 13.01
CA SER A 68 15.20 4.71 11.72
C SER A 68 13.69 4.50 11.73
N SER A 69 13.15 3.70 12.67
CA SER A 69 11.71 3.43 12.71
C SER A 69 10.89 4.69 12.93
N VAL A 70 11.26 5.55 13.88
CA VAL A 70 10.52 6.80 14.15
C VAL A 70 10.63 7.75 12.97
N LEU A 71 11.82 7.96 12.41
CA LEU A 71 11.95 8.80 11.22
C LEU A 71 11.04 8.29 10.08
N THR A 72 11.04 6.98 9.84
CA THR A 72 10.25 6.38 8.75
C THR A 72 8.75 6.48 9.05
N HIS A 73 8.34 6.28 10.30
CA HIS A 73 6.97 6.46 10.77
C HIS A 73 6.46 7.88 10.45
N GLU A 74 7.19 8.91 10.87
CA GLU A 74 6.82 10.31 10.61
C GLU A 74 6.85 10.66 9.11
N MET A 75 7.78 10.08 8.35
CA MET A 75 7.80 10.25 6.90
C MET A 75 6.58 9.62 6.23
N VAL A 76 6.11 8.48 6.72
CA VAL A 76 4.97 7.78 6.14
C VAL A 76 3.66 8.55 6.34
N HIS A 77 3.52 9.35 7.40
CA HIS A 77 2.42 10.30 7.52
C HIS A 77 2.34 11.30 6.35
N SER A 78 3.45 11.57 5.66
CA SER A 78 3.44 12.40 4.46
C SER A 78 2.80 11.74 3.23
N PHE A 79 2.67 10.41 3.23
CA PHE A 79 1.97 9.64 2.20
C PHE A 79 0.50 9.37 2.54
N PHE A 80 -0.07 10.15 3.45
CA PHE A 80 -1.47 10.05 3.82
C PHE A 80 -1.86 8.71 4.50
N ILE A 81 -0.92 8.15 5.27
CA ILE A 81 -1.13 6.99 6.13
C ILE A 81 -1.04 7.43 7.59
N GLY A 82 -1.99 7.01 8.41
CA GLY A 82 -1.94 7.20 9.86
C GLY A 82 -1.71 5.92 10.64
N HIS A 83 -1.81 6.02 11.97
CA HIS A 83 -1.53 4.91 12.88
C HIS A 83 -2.30 3.63 12.56
N SER A 84 -1.68 2.48 12.77
CA SER A 84 -2.35 1.18 12.71
C SER A 84 -2.97 0.80 14.06
N TYR A 85 -4.02 -0.02 14.02
CA TYR A 85 -4.82 -0.39 15.18
C TYR A 85 -4.85 -1.90 15.38
N SER A 86 -5.26 -2.34 16.57
CA SER A 86 -5.76 -3.70 16.79
C SER A 86 -7.22 -3.69 17.26
N ASP A 87 -7.89 -4.84 17.17
CA ASP A 87 -9.26 -5.02 17.65
C ASP A 87 -9.37 -5.11 19.19
N ARG A 88 -8.24 -5.11 19.90
CA ARG A 88 -8.21 -5.15 21.36
C ARG A 88 -8.61 -3.79 21.94
N LYS A 89 -9.47 -3.82 22.95
CA LYS A 89 -9.91 -2.63 23.70
C LYS A 89 -8.87 -2.19 24.73
N ILE A 90 -7.64 -1.94 24.28
CA ILE A 90 -6.54 -1.49 25.14
C ILE A 90 -6.02 -0.14 24.68
N LYS A 91 -5.44 0.62 25.61
CA LYS A 91 -4.72 1.86 25.30
C LYS A 91 -3.24 1.63 25.56
N ILE A 92 -2.42 1.76 24.51
CA ILE A 92 -0.97 1.61 24.62
C ILE A 92 -0.35 2.83 25.32
N PHE A 93 -0.88 4.03 25.02
CA PHE A 93 -0.49 5.29 25.65
C PHE A 93 -1.70 6.01 26.23
N PRO A 94 -1.52 6.88 27.26
CA PRO A 94 -2.64 7.59 27.88
C PRO A 94 -3.55 8.35 26.89
N TYR A 95 -2.94 8.98 25.88
CA TYR A 95 -3.63 9.77 24.86
C TYR A 95 -4.01 8.99 23.60
N ALA A 96 -3.60 7.72 23.52
CA ALA A 96 -3.94 6.87 22.38
C ALA A 96 -5.43 6.47 22.41
N MET A 97 -6.00 6.32 21.23
CA MET A 97 -7.29 5.69 21.03
C MET A 97 -7.21 4.18 21.34
N GLN A 98 -8.38 3.54 21.49
CA GLN A 98 -8.43 2.10 21.75
C GLN A 98 -7.86 1.33 20.55
N GLY A 99 -6.90 0.45 20.81
CA GLY A 99 -6.21 -0.36 19.81
C GLY A 99 -5.11 0.38 19.04
N GLU A 100 -4.98 1.70 19.16
CA GLU A 100 -3.96 2.48 18.47
C GLU A 100 -2.55 2.11 18.94
N TYR A 101 -1.60 1.98 18.00
CA TYR A 101 -0.24 1.47 18.22
C TYR A 101 -0.16 0.01 18.70
N ASP A 102 -1.26 -0.75 18.59
CA ASP A 102 -1.30 -2.14 19.06
C ASP A 102 -1.13 -3.18 17.93
N ASP A 103 -0.95 -2.73 16.69
CA ASP A 103 -0.48 -3.57 15.58
C ASP A 103 1.06 -3.61 15.58
N ARG A 104 1.63 -4.48 16.42
CA ARG A 104 3.08 -4.55 16.60
C ARG A 104 3.85 -5.02 15.36
N TYR A 105 3.15 -5.41 14.29
CA TYR A 105 3.69 -5.89 13.02
C TYR A 105 3.83 -4.81 11.96
N ASP A 106 3.29 -3.62 12.22
CA ASP A 106 3.25 -2.49 11.31
C ASP A 106 4.10 -1.30 11.78
N LEU A 107 4.76 -0.65 10.82
CA LEU A 107 5.55 0.55 11.03
C LEU A 107 4.72 1.71 11.63
N GLN A 108 3.43 1.80 11.33
CA GLN A 108 2.55 2.81 11.91
C GLN A 108 2.12 2.52 13.34
N SER A 109 2.68 1.47 13.97
CA SER A 109 2.68 1.27 15.42
C SER A 109 4.06 1.46 16.07
N THR A 110 5.00 2.18 15.44
CA THR A 110 6.42 2.27 15.87
C THR A 110 6.62 2.46 17.38
N ALA A 111 5.75 3.21 18.05
CA ALA A 111 5.81 3.42 19.50
C ALA A 111 5.74 2.12 20.35
N ASN A 112 5.24 1.01 19.79
CA ASN A 112 5.12 -0.30 20.45
C ASN A 112 5.42 -1.49 19.49
N ALA A 113 6.00 -1.22 18.32
CA ALA A 113 6.22 -2.24 17.28
C ALA A 113 7.40 -3.18 17.57
N TYR A 114 7.42 -4.33 16.89
CA TYR A 114 8.49 -5.32 16.93
C TYR A 114 9.73 -4.86 16.14
N MET A 115 10.44 -3.90 16.71
CA MET A 115 11.67 -3.35 16.14
C MET A 115 12.91 -4.21 16.44
N HIS A 116 13.97 -4.02 15.67
CA HIS A 116 15.29 -4.61 15.90
C HIS A 116 16.41 -3.56 15.92
N ARG A 117 17.57 -3.88 16.49
CA ARG A 117 18.73 -2.98 16.51
C ARG A 117 19.41 -2.90 15.14
N SER A 118 19.79 -1.70 14.74
CA SER A 118 20.56 -1.39 13.53
C SER A 118 21.68 -0.38 13.83
N ALA A 119 22.50 -0.06 12.83
CA ALA A 119 23.52 0.98 12.95
C ALA A 119 22.95 2.38 13.25
N PHE A 120 21.67 2.61 12.96
CA PHE A 120 20.97 3.89 13.11
C PHE A 120 19.88 3.83 14.20
N GLY A 121 20.10 3.01 15.23
CA GLY A 121 19.15 2.79 16.32
C GLY A 121 18.14 1.69 15.99
N MET A 122 16.93 1.79 16.53
CA MET A 122 15.87 0.80 16.28
C MET A 122 15.32 0.95 14.85
N SER A 123 15.07 -0.18 14.19
CA SER A 123 14.57 -0.27 12.82
C SER A 123 13.47 -1.32 12.69
N GLY A 124 12.61 -1.16 11.69
CA GLY A 124 11.46 -2.03 11.45
C GLY A 124 10.28 -1.79 12.39
N PRO A 125 9.23 -2.61 12.29
CA PRO A 125 8.94 -3.50 11.16
C PRO A 125 8.62 -2.70 9.88
N GLY A 126 8.39 -3.39 8.77
CA GLY A 126 7.83 -2.79 7.55
C GLY A 126 6.36 -2.38 7.70
N LEU A 127 5.78 -1.79 6.65
CA LEU A 127 4.34 -1.53 6.57
C LEU A 127 3.55 -2.84 6.38
N ASN A 128 2.34 -2.89 6.93
CA ASN A 128 1.35 -3.93 6.68
C ASN A 128 0.79 -3.80 5.26
N GLY A 129 0.21 -4.89 4.79
CA GLY A 129 -0.29 -5.07 3.44
C GLY A 129 -1.40 -4.12 3.06
N ALA A 130 -2.25 -3.70 4.01
CA ALA A 130 -3.27 -2.69 3.74
C ALA A 130 -2.65 -1.31 3.40
N HIS A 131 -1.61 -0.91 4.15
CA HIS A 131 -0.86 0.31 3.86
C HIS A 131 -0.04 0.19 2.58
N LEU A 132 0.57 -0.98 2.30
CA LEU A 132 1.31 -1.21 1.06
C LEU A 132 0.38 -1.22 -0.17
N ASP A 133 -0.81 -1.83 -0.07
CA ASP A 133 -1.87 -1.76 -1.09
C ASP A 133 -2.21 -0.31 -1.37
N PHE A 134 -2.51 0.50 -0.35
CA PHE A 134 -2.83 1.92 -0.52
C PHE A 134 -1.76 2.71 -1.28
N LEU A 135 -0.49 2.46 -0.99
CA LEU A 135 0.61 3.16 -1.65
C LEU A 135 0.86 2.69 -3.09
N GLY A 136 0.20 1.62 -3.54
CA GLY A 136 0.52 0.96 -4.81
C GLY A 136 1.90 0.29 -4.75
N TRP A 137 2.36 -0.07 -3.55
CA TRP A 137 3.68 -0.69 -3.34
C TRP A 137 3.61 -2.22 -3.35
N LEU A 138 2.44 -2.78 -3.65
CA LEU A 138 2.29 -4.19 -3.97
C LEU A 138 2.05 -4.34 -5.47
N PRO A 139 2.68 -5.33 -6.13
CA PRO A 139 2.42 -5.59 -7.54
C PRO A 139 1.00 -6.14 -7.70
N MET A 140 0.23 -5.53 -8.59
CA MET A 140 -1.21 -5.76 -8.73
C MET A 140 -1.57 -7.21 -9.10
N ASP A 141 -0.69 -7.89 -9.83
CA ASP A 141 -0.84 -9.28 -10.26
C ASP A 141 -0.56 -10.30 -9.14
N ARG A 142 0.00 -9.86 -8.00
CA ARG A 142 0.21 -10.67 -6.79
C ARG A 142 -0.70 -10.28 -5.62
N MET A 143 -1.76 -9.54 -5.90
CA MET A 143 -2.85 -9.26 -4.95
C MET A 143 -4.13 -9.97 -5.35
N LEU A 144 -4.73 -10.73 -4.43
CA LEU A 144 -5.90 -11.55 -4.69
C LEU A 144 -7.16 -10.94 -4.08
N TYR A 145 -8.15 -10.55 -4.89
CA TYR A 145 -9.50 -10.27 -4.41
C TYR A 145 -10.33 -11.55 -4.38
N PHE A 146 -10.47 -12.16 -3.21
CA PHE A 146 -11.03 -13.50 -3.04
C PHE A 146 -12.51 -13.55 -3.43
N GLY A 147 -12.91 -14.57 -4.21
CA GLY A 147 -14.26 -14.74 -4.72
C GLY A 147 -14.52 -14.10 -6.09
N ARG A 148 -13.65 -13.18 -6.56
CA ARG A 148 -13.81 -12.50 -7.86
C ARG A 148 -13.80 -13.47 -9.04
N ASP A 149 -13.02 -14.54 -8.93
CA ASP A 149 -12.89 -15.61 -9.93
C ASP A 149 -14.01 -16.67 -9.83
N GLY A 150 -15.01 -16.46 -8.97
CA GLY A 150 -16.10 -17.39 -8.72
C GLY A 150 -15.75 -18.54 -7.78
N ARG A 151 -14.48 -18.68 -7.35
CA ARG A 151 -14.08 -19.71 -6.38
C ARG A 151 -14.27 -19.19 -4.96
N GLN A 152 -14.90 -20.00 -4.12
CA GLN A 152 -15.23 -19.65 -2.74
C GLN A 152 -14.43 -20.45 -1.69
N ASN A 153 -13.64 -21.43 -2.13
CA ASN A 153 -12.91 -22.34 -1.25
C ASN A 153 -11.68 -22.89 -1.98
N TYR A 154 -10.48 -22.45 -1.59
CA TYR A 154 -9.22 -22.99 -2.13
C TYR A 154 -8.00 -22.60 -1.28
N THR A 155 -6.89 -23.30 -1.53
CA THR A 155 -5.58 -22.99 -0.93
C THR A 155 -4.77 -22.07 -1.82
N VAL A 156 -4.14 -21.09 -1.19
CA VAL A 156 -3.29 -20.07 -1.80
C VAL A 156 -1.88 -20.19 -1.23
N ARG A 157 -0.87 -20.07 -2.10
CA ARG A 157 0.52 -19.85 -1.68
C ARG A 157 0.71 -18.37 -1.39
N LEU A 158 0.91 -18.02 -0.13
CA LEU A 158 1.15 -16.65 0.32
C LEU A 158 2.64 -16.46 0.58
N SER A 159 3.28 -15.51 -0.09
CA SER A 159 4.66 -15.11 0.14
C SER A 159 4.75 -14.02 1.19
N SER A 160 5.86 -13.97 1.90
CA SER A 160 6.05 -13.01 2.98
C SER A 160 6.32 -11.60 2.46
N LEU A 161 5.68 -10.61 3.09
CA LEU A 161 5.96 -9.17 2.90
C LEU A 161 7.30 -8.72 3.51
N SER A 162 7.97 -9.59 4.27
CA SER A 162 9.25 -9.30 4.95
C SER A 162 10.47 -9.54 4.04
N VAL A 163 10.25 -10.12 2.86
CA VAL A 163 11.28 -10.39 1.84
C VAL A 163 10.99 -9.62 0.56
N GLY A 164 11.99 -9.46 -0.32
CA GLY A 164 11.78 -8.72 -1.56
C GLY A 164 10.76 -9.42 -2.45
N HIS A 165 9.89 -8.66 -3.12
CA HIS A 165 8.84 -9.26 -3.97
C HIS A 165 9.45 -10.14 -5.07
N GLY A 166 10.52 -9.70 -5.73
CA GLY A 166 11.25 -10.49 -6.73
C GLY A 166 11.92 -11.77 -6.21
N ASP A 167 12.09 -11.92 -4.89
CA ASP A 167 12.66 -13.12 -4.27
C ASP A 167 11.60 -14.25 -4.14
N THR A 168 10.33 -13.96 -4.41
CA THR A 168 9.19 -14.88 -4.19
C THR A 168 8.21 -14.87 -5.36
N ARG A 169 7.30 -15.85 -5.41
CA ARG A 169 6.34 -16.00 -6.53
C ARG A 169 4.88 -16.17 -6.12
N GLY A 170 4.58 -16.39 -4.83
CA GLY A 170 3.21 -16.58 -4.35
C GLY A 170 2.41 -15.27 -4.34
N TRP A 171 1.17 -15.30 -3.86
CA TRP A 171 0.42 -14.07 -3.61
C TRP A 171 1.06 -13.30 -2.45
N LEU A 172 1.02 -11.97 -2.44
CA LEU A 172 1.55 -11.15 -1.34
C LEU A 172 0.45 -10.72 -0.37
N LEU A 173 -0.78 -10.56 -0.88
CA LEU A 173 -1.94 -10.11 -0.13
C LEU A 173 -3.20 -10.78 -0.63
N ILE A 174 -4.02 -11.30 0.28
CA ILE A 174 -5.37 -11.78 -0.02
C ILE A 174 -6.36 -10.79 0.59
N MET A 175 -7.31 -10.30 -0.19
CA MET A 175 -8.36 -9.37 0.19
C MET A 175 -9.70 -10.10 0.15
N ILE A 176 -10.36 -10.26 1.29
CA ILE A 176 -11.60 -11.03 1.42
C ILE A 176 -12.72 -10.06 1.81
N PRO A 177 -13.67 -9.75 0.91
CA PRO A 177 -14.76 -8.84 1.21
C PRO A 177 -15.70 -9.42 2.29
N TYR A 178 -16.25 -8.53 3.12
CA TYR A 178 -17.23 -8.90 4.13
C TYR A 178 -18.48 -8.01 4.15
N ASP A 179 -18.47 -6.92 3.37
CA ASP A 179 -19.58 -5.98 3.29
C ASP A 179 -20.07 -5.82 1.85
N ARG A 180 -21.33 -6.20 1.60
CA ARG A 180 -21.94 -6.09 0.27
C ARG A 180 -22.19 -4.64 -0.14
N SER A 181 -22.33 -3.75 0.84
CA SER A 181 -22.65 -2.34 0.62
C SER A 181 -21.42 -1.50 0.37
N ASP A 182 -20.28 -1.95 0.90
CA ASP A 182 -19.01 -1.28 0.73
C ASP A 182 -17.91 -2.30 0.40
N PRO A 183 -17.52 -2.44 -0.88
CA PRO A 183 -16.49 -3.39 -1.30
C PRO A 183 -15.10 -3.07 -0.74
N ARG A 184 -14.93 -1.89 -0.13
CA ARG A 184 -13.70 -1.37 0.48
C ARG A 184 -13.55 -1.86 1.92
N ASN A 185 -14.58 -2.49 2.46
CA ASN A 185 -14.55 -3.20 3.72
C ASN A 185 -14.19 -4.66 3.45
N PHE A 186 -12.94 -5.01 3.70
CA PHE A 186 -12.39 -6.34 3.50
C PHE A 186 -11.42 -6.72 4.61
N TYR A 187 -11.22 -8.03 4.78
CA TYR A 187 -10.08 -8.54 5.53
C TYR A 187 -8.90 -8.68 4.59
N THR A 188 -7.71 -8.31 5.06
CA THR A 188 -6.46 -8.69 4.41
C THR A 188 -5.89 -9.93 5.10
N VAL A 189 -5.17 -10.74 4.35
CA VAL A 189 -4.37 -11.86 4.86
C VAL A 189 -2.98 -11.74 4.29
N GLU A 190 -1.99 -11.66 5.16
CA GLU A 190 -0.60 -11.44 4.81
C GLU A 190 0.33 -12.35 5.61
N MET A 191 1.54 -12.58 5.09
CA MET A 191 2.57 -13.33 5.81
C MET A 191 3.74 -12.42 6.19
N ARG A 192 4.17 -12.53 7.45
CA ARG A 192 5.34 -11.82 7.99
C ARG A 192 6.35 -12.82 8.51
N THR A 193 7.63 -12.57 8.30
CA THR A 193 8.74 -13.44 8.76
C THR A 193 9.85 -12.62 9.41
N PRO A 194 10.74 -13.24 10.22
CA PRO A 194 11.86 -12.56 10.88
C PRO A 194 12.99 -12.13 9.91
N ALA A 195 12.65 -11.52 8.77
CA ALA A 195 13.56 -11.19 7.69
C ALA A 195 13.67 -9.67 7.48
N ARG A 196 14.84 -9.20 7.06
CA ARG A 196 15.12 -7.81 6.68
C ARG A 196 14.63 -6.79 7.74
N TYR A 197 13.63 -5.96 7.42
CA TYR A 197 13.08 -4.96 8.35
C TYR A 197 12.32 -5.59 9.51
N ASP A 198 11.82 -6.80 9.33
CA ASP A 198 10.97 -7.50 10.29
C ASP A 198 11.74 -8.47 11.20
N LYS A 199 13.06 -8.33 11.29
CA LYS A 199 13.92 -9.13 12.20
C LYS A 199 13.51 -9.07 13.68
N GLY A 200 12.73 -8.07 14.08
CA GLY A 200 12.20 -7.96 15.45
C GLY A 200 11.03 -8.89 15.73
N ILE A 201 10.40 -9.46 14.69
CA ILE A 201 9.34 -10.46 14.81
C ILE A 201 9.95 -11.79 15.30
N ALA A 202 9.23 -12.48 16.19
CA ALA A 202 9.72 -13.71 16.81
C ALA A 202 9.72 -14.93 15.86
N GLN A 203 8.71 -15.05 14.98
CA GLN A 203 8.53 -16.22 14.12
C GLN A 203 7.72 -15.89 12.86
N PRO A 204 7.79 -16.73 11.80
CA PRO A 204 6.85 -16.68 10.69
C PRO A 204 5.39 -16.78 11.15
N ALA A 205 4.54 -15.88 10.67
CA ALA A 205 3.13 -15.85 11.00
C ALA A 205 2.29 -15.34 9.83
N VAL A 206 1.05 -15.83 9.76
CA VAL A 206 0.00 -15.22 8.94
C VAL A 206 -0.80 -14.28 9.83
N LEU A 207 -1.04 -13.06 9.34
CA LEU A 207 -1.78 -12.02 10.03
C LEU A 207 -3.05 -11.68 9.25
N ILE A 208 -4.05 -11.21 9.98
CA ILE A 208 -5.32 -10.76 9.41
C ILE A 208 -5.58 -9.34 9.88
N HIS A 209 -5.75 -8.41 8.96
CA HIS A 209 -6.22 -7.06 9.28
C HIS A 209 -7.61 -6.83 8.70
N ARG A 210 -8.49 -6.19 9.46
CA ARG A 210 -9.75 -5.68 8.95
C ARG A 210 -9.55 -4.25 8.46
N VAL A 211 -9.73 -4.04 7.16
CA VAL A 211 -9.83 -2.71 6.57
C VAL A 211 -11.27 -2.26 6.65
N GLN A 212 -11.53 -1.17 7.36
CA GLN A 212 -12.87 -0.64 7.57
C GLN A 212 -12.95 0.87 7.38
N ARG A 213 -14.03 1.35 6.79
CA ARG A 213 -14.30 2.78 6.71
C ARG A 213 -14.86 3.32 8.02
N ALA A 214 -14.34 4.45 8.49
CA ALA A 214 -14.97 5.28 9.51
C ALA A 214 -14.92 6.76 9.08
N GLY A 215 -16.09 7.36 8.88
CA GLY A 215 -16.18 8.69 8.28
C GLY A 215 -15.70 8.67 6.82
N SER A 216 -14.74 9.54 6.49
CA SER A 216 -14.07 9.61 5.18
C SER A 216 -12.68 8.97 5.19
N SER A 217 -12.41 8.06 6.12
CA SER A 217 -11.08 7.45 6.27
C SER A 217 -11.18 5.94 6.45
N TYR A 218 -10.12 5.25 6.08
CA TYR A 218 -9.98 3.80 6.22
C TYR A 218 -9.05 3.44 7.35
N TYR A 219 -9.39 2.41 8.10
CA TYR A 219 -8.58 1.92 9.20
C TYR A 219 -8.12 0.50 8.97
N SER A 220 -6.83 0.25 9.14
CA SER A 220 -6.24 -1.09 9.20
C SER A 220 -6.20 -1.56 10.66
N VAL A 221 -6.98 -2.59 10.97
CA VAL A 221 -7.14 -3.11 12.33
C VAL A 221 -6.67 -4.57 12.38
N LEU A 222 -5.52 -4.83 13.02
CA LEU A 222 -5.02 -6.19 13.27
C LEU A 222 -6.02 -6.97 14.14
N ILE A 223 -6.41 -8.15 13.67
CA ILE A 223 -7.38 -9.01 14.33
C ILE A 223 -6.69 -9.99 15.28
N SER A 224 -7.09 -9.96 16.55
CA SER A 224 -6.61 -10.90 17.56
C SER A 224 -7.22 -12.29 17.38
N GLN A 225 -6.38 -13.32 17.52
CA GLN A 225 -6.80 -14.74 17.47
C GLN A 225 -7.19 -15.24 18.85
N SER A 226 -6.59 -14.64 19.87
CA SER A 226 -6.92 -14.86 21.27
C SER A 226 -6.63 -13.61 22.08
N LYS A 227 -6.86 -13.68 23.41
CA LYS A 227 -6.48 -12.60 24.33
C LYS A 227 -4.98 -12.26 24.28
N TYR A 228 -4.12 -13.19 23.88
CA TYR A 228 -2.67 -13.08 24.05
C TYR A 228 -1.86 -13.03 22.76
N PHE A 229 -2.44 -13.37 21.60
CA PHE A 229 -1.69 -13.45 20.35
C PHE A 229 -2.57 -13.15 19.11
N TYR A 230 -1.92 -12.73 18.03
CA TYR A 230 -2.49 -12.29 16.76
C TYR A 230 -2.16 -13.21 15.59
N GLU A 231 -1.14 -14.03 15.79
CA GLU A 231 -0.49 -14.82 14.77
C GLU A 231 -1.31 -16.08 14.50
N LEU A 232 -1.57 -16.35 13.22
CA LEU A 232 -1.92 -17.69 12.78
C LEU A 232 -0.64 -18.44 12.42
N THR A 233 -0.38 -19.51 13.16
CA THR A 233 0.73 -20.45 12.93
C THR A 233 0.24 -21.72 12.23
N GLU A 234 1.15 -22.60 11.82
CA GLU A 234 0.79 -23.86 11.15
C GLU A 234 -0.23 -24.68 11.96
N GLY A 235 -1.32 -25.09 11.31
CA GLY A 235 -2.41 -25.84 11.91
C GLY A 235 -3.49 -24.99 12.59
N THR A 236 -3.31 -23.66 12.67
CA THR A 236 -4.31 -22.75 13.24
C THR A 236 -5.39 -22.36 12.23
N GLU A 237 -6.53 -21.92 12.76
CA GLU A 237 -7.66 -21.45 11.98
C GLU A 237 -8.31 -20.24 12.66
N TRP A 238 -8.70 -19.28 11.83
CA TRP A 238 -9.58 -18.18 12.20
C TRP A 238 -10.91 -18.31 11.48
N VAL A 239 -12.00 -18.06 12.18
CA VAL A 239 -13.36 -18.04 11.63
C VAL A 239 -14.08 -16.81 12.13
N THR A 240 -14.73 -16.09 11.21
CA THR A 240 -15.66 -15.02 11.56
C THR A 240 -17.02 -15.28 10.91
N PHE A 241 -18.07 -14.87 11.62
CA PHE A 241 -19.45 -14.88 11.13
C PHE A 241 -19.80 -13.50 10.60
N LEU A 242 -20.32 -13.45 9.38
CA LEU A 242 -20.84 -12.25 8.76
C LEU A 242 -22.33 -12.10 9.07
N GLU A 243 -22.94 -11.02 8.61
CA GLU A 243 -24.38 -10.81 8.84
C GLU A 243 -25.22 -11.98 8.31
N PRO A 244 -26.23 -12.43 9.07
CA PRO A 244 -27.07 -13.54 8.65
C PRO A 244 -27.97 -13.14 7.48
N ASP A 245 -28.29 -14.13 6.65
CA ASP A 245 -29.28 -13.98 5.60
C ASP A 245 -30.71 -13.80 6.16
N ALA A 246 -31.67 -13.58 5.27
CA ALA A 246 -33.08 -13.39 5.64
C ALA A 246 -33.70 -14.61 6.38
N PHE A 247 -33.09 -15.79 6.29
CA PHE A 247 -33.49 -17.01 6.96
C PHE A 247 -32.77 -17.24 8.29
N GLY A 248 -31.82 -16.36 8.66
CA GLY A 248 -31.04 -16.45 9.88
C GLY A 248 -29.77 -17.30 9.76
N SER A 249 -29.40 -17.73 8.55
CA SER A 249 -28.14 -18.47 8.33
C SER A 249 -26.98 -17.51 8.23
N PHE A 250 -25.96 -17.71 9.07
CA PHE A 250 -24.75 -16.90 9.03
C PHE A 250 -23.89 -17.29 7.83
N GLN A 251 -23.42 -16.27 7.10
CA GLN A 251 -22.30 -16.44 6.18
C GLN A 251 -21.00 -16.44 6.98
N ILE A 252 -19.95 -17.10 6.49
CA ILE A 252 -18.69 -17.24 7.19
C ILE A 252 -17.50 -16.92 6.30
N ILE A 253 -16.43 -16.45 6.93
CA ILE A 253 -15.08 -16.47 6.39
C ILE A 253 -14.23 -17.34 7.31
N ARG A 254 -13.48 -18.26 6.72
CA ARG A 254 -12.55 -19.15 7.39
C ARG A 254 -11.19 -19.06 6.71
N ILE A 255 -10.15 -18.91 7.52
CA ILE A 255 -8.76 -18.88 7.09
C ILE A 255 -8.01 -19.91 7.92
N SER A 256 -7.45 -20.95 7.28
CA SER A 256 -6.64 -21.96 7.96
C SER A 256 -5.22 -21.97 7.39
N VAL A 257 -4.21 -21.90 8.25
CA VAL A 257 -2.81 -22.02 7.84
C VAL A 257 -2.43 -23.50 7.80
N LYS A 258 -2.28 -24.04 6.60
CA LYS A 258 -1.97 -25.46 6.37
C LYS A 258 -0.49 -25.77 6.54
N LYS A 259 0.38 -24.86 6.11
CA LYS A 259 1.83 -25.02 6.19
C LYS A 259 2.52 -23.67 6.30
N LEU A 260 3.58 -23.59 7.10
CA LEU A 260 4.50 -22.45 7.11
C LEU A 260 5.88 -22.87 6.62
N TYR A 261 6.50 -22.00 5.83
CA TYR A 261 7.87 -22.09 5.35
C TYR A 261 8.64 -20.84 5.78
N ASN A 262 9.91 -20.75 5.39
CA ASN A 262 10.77 -19.60 5.74
C ASN A 262 10.32 -18.28 5.10
N SER A 263 9.73 -18.33 3.91
CA SER A 263 9.32 -17.17 3.11
C SER A 263 7.89 -17.26 2.59
N ASP A 264 7.20 -18.38 2.80
CA ASP A 264 5.90 -18.66 2.21
C ASP A 264 4.99 -19.44 3.17
N ALA A 265 3.69 -19.45 2.89
CA ALA A 265 2.66 -20.13 3.66
C ALA A 265 1.58 -20.70 2.75
N ASP A 266 0.97 -21.80 3.20
CA ASP A 266 -0.19 -22.41 2.54
C ASP A 266 -1.42 -22.00 3.32
N VAL A 267 -2.17 -21.08 2.76
CA VAL A 267 -3.35 -20.53 3.41
C VAL A 267 -4.57 -21.02 2.69
N HIS A 268 -5.39 -21.80 3.39
CA HIS A 268 -6.68 -22.23 2.88
C HIS A 268 -7.74 -21.22 3.27
N VAL A 269 -8.44 -20.68 2.28
CA VAL A 269 -9.47 -19.67 2.49
C VAL A 269 -10.79 -20.22 2.00
N THR A 270 -11.81 -20.11 2.86
CA THR A 270 -13.20 -20.42 2.54
C THR A 270 -14.05 -19.22 2.89
N SER A 271 -14.83 -18.71 1.94
CA SER A 271 -15.78 -17.62 2.17
C SER A 271 -17.12 -17.98 1.55
N THR A 272 -18.18 -17.97 2.37
CA THR A 272 -19.56 -18.11 1.89
C THR A 272 -20.20 -16.73 1.67
N PHE A 273 -19.39 -15.69 1.52
CA PHE A 273 -19.87 -14.33 1.31
C PHE A 273 -20.64 -14.23 -0.02
N ASP A 274 -21.95 -14.05 0.08
CA ASP A 274 -22.83 -13.77 -1.04
C ASP A 274 -23.43 -12.37 -0.86
N PRO A 275 -23.01 -11.38 -1.68
CA PRO A 275 -23.51 -10.03 -1.57
C PRO A 275 -24.96 -9.89 -2.07
N SER A 276 -25.47 -10.83 -2.88
CA SER A 276 -26.77 -10.72 -3.55
C SER A 276 -27.95 -11.09 -2.66
N VAL A 277 -27.72 -11.88 -1.60
CA VAL A 277 -28.80 -12.37 -0.73
C VAL A 277 -29.33 -11.28 0.18
N CYS A 278 -30.63 -11.35 0.47
CA CYS A 278 -31.24 -10.48 1.47
C CYS A 278 -30.76 -10.84 2.86
N ARG A 279 -30.52 -9.82 3.70
CA ARG A 279 -30.05 -9.97 5.07
C ARG A 279 -31.21 -10.07 6.06
N LEU A 280 -30.91 -10.47 7.28
CA LEU A 280 -31.89 -10.51 8.37
C LEU A 280 -32.57 -9.14 8.54
N GLY A 281 -33.91 -9.16 8.57
CA GLY A 281 -34.72 -7.93 8.64
C GLY A 281 -35.08 -7.33 7.27
N GLU A 282 -34.57 -7.90 6.18
CA GLU A 282 -34.99 -7.59 4.82
C GLU A 282 -36.01 -8.62 4.29
N ILE A 283 -36.80 -8.20 3.31
CA ILE A 283 -37.74 -9.03 2.56
C ILE A 283 -37.38 -8.95 1.09
N LYS A 284 -37.35 -10.10 0.44
CA LYS A 284 -37.22 -10.23 -1.01
C LYS A 284 -38.53 -9.81 -1.67
N LYS A 285 -38.51 -8.73 -2.45
CA LYS A 285 -39.66 -8.24 -3.22
C LYS A 285 -39.40 -8.43 -4.71
N THR A 286 -40.24 -9.21 -5.39
CA THR A 286 -40.13 -9.43 -6.83
C THR A 286 -40.43 -8.16 -7.61
N VAL A 287 -39.66 -7.90 -8.66
CA VAL A 287 -39.83 -6.75 -9.55
C VAL A 287 -40.64 -7.22 -10.77
N MET A 288 -41.78 -6.59 -11.04
CA MET A 288 -42.64 -6.99 -12.17
C MET A 288 -42.11 -6.52 -13.53
N ASP A 289 -41.38 -5.39 -13.56
CA ASP A 289 -40.72 -4.85 -14.74
C ASP A 289 -39.21 -4.72 -14.47
N PRO A 290 -38.41 -5.75 -14.79
CA PRO A 290 -36.99 -5.79 -14.43
C PRO A 290 -36.20 -4.70 -15.16
N LYS A 291 -35.73 -3.70 -14.43
CA LYS A 291 -34.69 -2.78 -14.90
C LYS A 291 -33.31 -3.30 -14.50
N PHE A 292 -32.30 -3.02 -15.33
CA PHE A 292 -30.91 -3.47 -15.09
C PHE A 292 -30.74 -5.00 -14.96
N GLY A 293 -31.71 -5.79 -15.43
CA GLY A 293 -31.72 -7.25 -15.24
C GLY A 293 -32.02 -7.69 -13.80
N VAL A 294 -32.53 -6.80 -12.95
CA VAL A 294 -32.82 -7.08 -11.54
C VAL A 294 -34.23 -7.63 -11.38
N GLY A 295 -34.36 -8.93 -11.06
CA GLY A 295 -35.65 -9.61 -10.88
C GLY A 295 -36.27 -9.51 -9.48
N PHE A 296 -35.51 -9.09 -8.48
CA PHE A 296 -35.99 -8.87 -7.11
C PHE A 296 -35.18 -7.77 -6.44
N VAL A 297 -35.65 -7.22 -5.33
CA VAL A 297 -34.86 -6.32 -4.46
C VAL A 297 -34.98 -6.75 -3.01
N CYS A 298 -33.92 -6.53 -2.23
CA CYS A 298 -33.97 -6.65 -0.77
C CYS A 298 -34.38 -5.31 -0.15
N VAL A 299 -35.56 -5.29 0.49
CA VAL A 299 -36.08 -4.09 1.18
C VAL A 299 -36.25 -4.37 2.66
N LYS A 300 -35.94 -3.39 3.51
CA LYS A 300 -36.18 -3.50 4.95
C LYS A 300 -37.68 -3.69 5.23
N ARG A 301 -38.01 -4.48 6.27
CA ARG A 301 -39.39 -4.79 6.68
C ARG A 301 -40.26 -3.56 6.92
N ASP A 302 -39.70 -2.51 7.51
CA ASP A 302 -40.37 -1.24 7.77
C ASP A 302 -40.79 -0.53 6.47
N ARG A 303 -40.04 -0.69 5.38
CA ARG A 303 -40.33 -0.13 4.05
C ARG A 303 -41.20 -1.03 3.17
N LEU A 304 -41.75 -2.14 3.69
CA LEU A 304 -42.51 -3.11 2.88
C LEU A 304 -43.72 -2.49 2.17
N HIS A 305 -44.39 -1.54 2.84
CA HIS A 305 -45.56 -0.82 2.35
C HIS A 305 -45.24 0.21 1.26
N LEU A 306 -43.96 0.55 1.08
CA LEU A 306 -43.52 1.49 0.05
C LEU A 306 -43.32 0.77 -1.29
N GLY A 307 -43.46 1.52 -2.38
CA GLY A 307 -43.08 1.06 -3.72
C GLY A 307 -41.58 0.76 -3.83
N ILE A 308 -41.21 -0.05 -4.82
CA ILE A 308 -39.79 -0.26 -5.16
C ILE A 308 -39.28 1.02 -5.83
N HIS A 309 -38.23 1.62 -5.29
CA HIS A 309 -37.61 2.80 -5.88
C HIS A 309 -36.45 2.39 -6.81
N GLU A 310 -36.08 3.26 -7.77
CA GLU A 310 -34.96 3.02 -8.67
C GLU A 310 -33.63 2.83 -7.93
N SER A 311 -33.46 3.50 -6.78
CA SER A 311 -32.31 3.29 -5.90
C SER A 311 -32.24 1.88 -5.31
N ASP A 312 -33.39 1.24 -5.05
CA ASP A 312 -33.43 -0.13 -4.54
C ASP A 312 -33.00 -1.11 -5.65
N LEU A 313 -33.40 -0.84 -6.91
CA LEU A 313 -32.98 -1.59 -8.10
C LEU A 313 -31.47 -1.44 -8.36
N ARG A 314 -30.95 -0.20 -8.33
CA ARG A 314 -29.52 0.07 -8.52
C ARG A 314 -28.67 -0.63 -7.46
N ARG A 315 -29.06 -0.53 -6.19
CA ARG A 315 -28.35 -1.20 -5.10
C ARG A 315 -28.35 -2.72 -5.28
N GLN A 316 -29.48 -3.31 -5.65
CA GLN A 316 -29.50 -4.75 -5.91
C GLN A 316 -28.66 -5.14 -7.12
N TYR A 317 -28.63 -4.32 -8.19
CA TYR A 317 -27.73 -4.53 -9.32
C TYR A 317 -26.26 -4.54 -8.87
N GLU A 318 -25.85 -3.59 -8.02
CA GLU A 318 -24.51 -3.53 -7.45
C GLU A 318 -24.20 -4.77 -6.60
N TYR A 319 -25.16 -5.25 -5.82
CA TYR A 319 -25.01 -6.47 -5.01
C TYR A 319 -24.89 -7.73 -5.87
N SER A 320 -25.73 -7.87 -6.89
CA SER A 320 -25.72 -9.01 -7.80
C SER A 320 -24.49 -9.04 -8.70
N ASN A 321 -23.93 -7.88 -9.03
CA ASN A 321 -22.72 -7.75 -9.84
C ASN A 321 -21.49 -7.36 -9.01
N PHE A 322 -21.52 -7.57 -7.70
CA PHE A 322 -20.50 -7.08 -6.76
C PHE A 322 -19.07 -7.39 -7.21
N PHE A 323 -18.79 -8.65 -7.58
CA PHE A 323 -17.48 -9.06 -8.08
C PHE A 323 -17.21 -8.63 -9.51
N GLY A 324 -18.23 -8.67 -10.39
CA GLY A 324 -18.10 -8.29 -11.80
C GLY A 324 -17.79 -6.80 -12.00
N LEU A 325 -18.22 -5.96 -11.06
CA LEU A 325 -17.93 -4.52 -11.07
C LEU A 325 -16.51 -4.17 -10.59
N ARG A 326 -15.76 -5.13 -10.03
CA ARG A 326 -14.39 -4.91 -9.52
C ARG A 326 -13.35 -5.23 -10.57
N VAL A 327 -13.34 -4.48 -11.68
CA VAL A 327 -12.30 -4.63 -12.70
C VAL A 327 -10.92 -4.34 -12.09
N THR A 328 -10.86 -3.26 -11.32
CA THR A 328 -9.81 -2.93 -10.36
C THR A 328 -10.36 -3.10 -8.95
N TYR A 329 -9.48 -3.16 -7.95
CA TYR A 329 -9.88 -3.47 -6.57
C TYR A 329 -8.85 -2.97 -5.56
N GLY A 330 -9.22 -3.06 -4.28
CA GLY A 330 -8.38 -2.61 -3.18
C GLY A 330 -8.34 -1.10 -3.05
N ALA A 331 -7.34 -0.62 -2.32
CA ALA A 331 -7.21 0.80 -2.02
C ALA A 331 -6.91 1.65 -3.27
N ASN A 332 -6.27 1.05 -4.29
CA ASN A 332 -6.03 1.68 -5.59
C ASN A 332 -7.11 1.38 -6.65
N GLU A 333 -8.33 0.98 -6.27
CA GLU A 333 -9.44 0.81 -7.22
C GLU A 333 -9.69 2.10 -8.03
N CYS A 334 -9.86 1.96 -9.34
CA CYS A 334 -10.23 3.05 -10.24
C CYS A 334 -11.73 3.36 -10.15
N GLN A 335 -12.10 4.59 -10.48
CA GLN A 335 -13.51 4.98 -10.62
C GLN A 335 -14.22 4.13 -11.67
N ASP A 336 -15.54 4.02 -11.52
CA ASP A 336 -16.36 3.22 -12.42
C ASP A 336 -16.16 3.68 -13.88
N GLY A 337 -15.84 2.73 -14.77
CA GLY A 337 -15.52 3.01 -16.17
C GLY A 337 -14.03 3.21 -16.47
N PHE A 338 -13.15 3.15 -15.46
CA PHE A 338 -11.69 3.19 -15.61
C PHE A 338 -11.04 1.88 -15.16
N VAL A 339 -9.82 1.63 -15.66
CA VAL A 339 -8.99 0.45 -15.36
C VAL A 339 -7.56 0.88 -15.08
N TRP A 340 -6.77 0.04 -14.41
CA TRP A 340 -5.32 0.27 -14.29
C TRP A 340 -4.68 0.21 -15.67
N ARG A 341 -3.85 1.21 -15.98
CA ARG A 341 -3.08 1.27 -17.22
C ARG A 341 -2.13 0.09 -17.32
N ALA A 342 -1.54 -0.32 -16.19
CA ALA A 342 -0.83 -1.58 -16.03
C ALA A 342 0.22 -1.81 -17.13
N ILE A 343 1.04 -0.80 -17.43
CA ILE A 343 2.21 -0.95 -18.32
C ILE A 343 3.29 -1.85 -17.69
N ASP A 344 3.28 -1.97 -16.36
CA ASP A 344 3.96 -2.96 -15.54
C ASP A 344 3.09 -3.35 -14.33
N GLU A 345 3.62 -4.19 -13.45
CA GLU A 345 2.92 -4.71 -12.26
C GLU A 345 2.65 -3.66 -11.16
N TYR A 346 3.28 -2.47 -11.20
CA TYR A 346 3.11 -1.38 -10.23
C TYR A 346 2.42 -0.13 -10.81
N ASP A 347 2.02 -0.15 -12.08
CA ASP A 347 1.38 0.99 -12.75
C ASP A 347 -0.13 1.08 -12.49
N PHE A 348 -0.48 1.59 -11.30
CA PHE A 348 -1.86 1.82 -10.85
C PHE A 348 -2.55 3.05 -11.48
N VAL A 349 -1.98 3.68 -12.51
CA VAL A 349 -2.59 4.84 -13.16
C VAL A 349 -3.92 4.48 -13.79
N CYS A 350 -5.00 5.19 -13.45
CA CYS A 350 -6.34 4.88 -13.95
C CYS A 350 -6.60 5.52 -15.32
N VAL A 351 -6.92 4.70 -16.32
CA VAL A 351 -7.19 5.11 -17.70
C VAL A 351 -8.49 4.48 -18.22
N PRO A 352 -9.10 5.02 -19.29
CA PRO A 352 -10.23 4.35 -19.95
C PRO A 352 -9.84 2.97 -20.52
N PRO A 353 -10.75 1.98 -20.58
CA PRO A 353 -10.45 0.61 -21.02
C PRO A 353 -9.72 0.51 -22.37
N HIS A 354 -10.15 1.28 -23.37
CA HIS A 354 -9.51 1.26 -24.70
C HIS A 354 -8.04 1.72 -24.69
N ARG A 355 -7.65 2.51 -23.67
CA ARG A 355 -6.28 3.02 -23.52
C ARG A 355 -5.35 1.94 -22.96
N GLN A 356 -5.85 1.07 -22.08
CA GLN A 356 -5.07 -0.01 -21.46
C GLN A 356 -4.40 -0.91 -22.51
N GLU A 357 -5.18 -1.39 -23.49
CA GLU A 357 -4.68 -2.27 -24.57
C GLU A 357 -3.57 -1.60 -25.39
N THR A 358 -3.72 -0.30 -25.65
CA THR A 358 -2.72 0.49 -26.37
C THR A 358 -1.44 0.65 -25.54
N ALA A 359 -1.57 0.90 -24.24
CA ALA A 359 -0.43 1.08 -23.33
C ALA A 359 0.37 -0.22 -23.14
N GLN A 360 -0.32 -1.35 -22.98
CA GLN A 360 0.29 -2.66 -22.80
C GLN A 360 1.00 -3.16 -24.05
N SER A 361 0.36 -3.01 -25.22
CA SER A 361 1.00 -3.38 -26.49
C SER A 361 2.26 -2.56 -26.78
N GLN A 362 2.30 -1.28 -26.39
CA GLN A 362 3.52 -0.47 -26.52
C GLN A 362 4.67 -1.02 -25.67
N SER A 363 4.40 -1.47 -24.44
CA SER A 363 5.41 -2.11 -23.58
C SER A 363 5.95 -3.41 -24.19
N GLU A 364 5.09 -4.24 -24.77
CA GLU A 364 5.47 -5.53 -25.37
C GLU A 364 6.23 -5.37 -26.70
N PHE A 365 5.73 -4.54 -27.63
CA PHE A 365 6.30 -4.40 -28.98
C PHE A 365 7.59 -3.58 -29.03
N GLN A 366 7.91 -2.78 -28.00
CA GLN A 366 9.14 -1.98 -27.96
C GLN A 366 10.26 -2.59 -27.12
N ALA A 367 9.98 -3.56 -26.24
CA ALA A 367 11.02 -4.35 -25.59
C ALA A 367 11.84 -5.17 -26.63
N ASP A 368 11.21 -5.64 -27.70
CA ASP A 368 11.87 -6.34 -28.82
C ASP A 368 12.52 -5.41 -29.85
N ARG A 369 12.18 -4.12 -29.84
CA ARG A 369 12.84 -3.06 -30.61
C ARG A 369 13.67 -2.21 -29.67
N LEU A 370 14.80 -2.76 -29.22
CA LEU A 370 15.92 -1.95 -28.78
C LEU A 370 16.41 -1.10 -29.97
N GLN A 371 15.71 0.00 -30.24
CA GLN A 371 16.19 1.16 -31.01
C GLN A 371 17.24 1.90 -30.16
N LEU A 372 18.19 1.13 -29.63
CA LEU A 372 19.27 1.60 -28.77
C LEU A 372 20.50 1.81 -29.65
N ILE A 373 21.03 3.02 -29.67
CA ILE A 373 22.43 3.20 -30.00
C ILE A 373 23.20 2.88 -28.73
N ALA A 374 24.04 1.85 -28.75
CA ALA A 374 25.15 1.75 -27.82
C ALA A 374 26.09 2.92 -28.12
N VAL A 375 25.96 4.04 -27.40
CA VAL A 375 26.93 5.13 -27.54
C VAL A 375 28.19 4.67 -26.80
N GLU A 376 29.12 4.05 -27.53
CA GLU A 376 30.50 3.93 -27.05
C GLU A 376 31.00 5.33 -26.70
N SER A 377 31.48 5.50 -25.46
CA SER A 377 32.13 6.72 -25.03
C SER A 377 33.37 6.96 -25.90
N ARG A 378 33.24 7.82 -26.91
CA ARG A 378 34.38 8.32 -27.68
C ARG A 378 35.19 9.31 -26.84
N GLU A 379 35.97 8.78 -25.90
CA GLU A 379 37.15 9.44 -25.36
C GLU A 379 38.34 8.50 -25.53
N SER A 380 38.76 8.29 -26.78
CA SER A 380 40.02 7.60 -27.10
C SER A 380 40.51 8.05 -28.48
N ARG A 381 40.95 9.30 -28.59
CA ARG A 381 41.83 9.74 -29.68
C ARG A 381 42.78 10.83 -29.19
N ALA A 382 43.95 10.37 -28.76
CA ALA A 382 45.28 10.98 -28.80
C ALA A 382 46.06 10.20 -27.74
N ILE A 383 47.06 9.38 -28.06
CA ILE A 383 48.33 9.73 -28.70
C ILE A 383 48.88 8.43 -29.31
N ASP A 384 49.12 8.44 -30.62
CA ASP A 384 50.15 7.56 -31.20
C ASP A 384 51.50 8.25 -30.97
N ASP A 385 52.47 7.49 -30.45
CA ASP A 385 53.67 7.07 -31.20
C ASP A 385 54.95 6.98 -30.32
N VAL A 386 55.80 6.02 -30.70
CA VAL A 386 57.26 5.90 -30.49
C VAL A 386 57.80 4.90 -29.42
N LEU A 387 58.27 3.75 -29.96
CA LEU A 387 59.41 2.87 -29.58
C LEU A 387 59.38 2.17 -28.19
N GLY A 388 59.67 0.87 -27.99
CA GLY A 388 60.24 -0.20 -28.80
C GLY A 388 60.83 -1.28 -27.87
N ASN A 389 60.68 -2.55 -28.24
CA ASN A 389 61.44 -3.75 -27.84
C ASN A 389 61.53 -4.25 -26.37
N SER A 390 60.94 -5.44 -26.18
CA SER A 390 61.58 -6.72 -25.78
C SER A 390 61.85 -7.07 -24.30
N THR A 391 61.48 -8.34 -24.02
CA THR A 391 61.97 -9.33 -23.04
C THR A 391 61.28 -9.50 -21.67
N VAL A 392 60.57 -10.64 -21.58
CA VAL A 392 60.45 -11.65 -20.51
C VAL A 392 61.04 -11.34 -19.13
N ALA A 393 60.20 -11.41 -18.09
CA ALA A 393 60.47 -12.11 -16.81
C ALA A 393 59.20 -12.22 -15.94
N GLU A 394 59.00 -13.41 -15.37
CA GLU A 394 58.03 -13.72 -14.31
C GLU A 394 58.40 -13.04 -12.99
N THR A 395 57.44 -12.48 -12.23
CA THR A 395 57.29 -12.72 -10.77
C THR A 395 56.01 -12.10 -10.17
N THR A 396 55.22 -12.97 -9.53
CA THR A 396 54.39 -12.87 -8.30
C THR A 396 53.85 -11.54 -7.73
N ASN A 397 52.55 -11.63 -7.37
CA ASN A 397 51.82 -10.99 -6.25
C ASN A 397 51.65 -9.46 -6.20
N SER A 398 50.40 -8.99 -6.35
CA SER A 398 49.56 -8.51 -5.22
C SER A 398 48.34 -7.69 -5.71
N THR A 399 47.18 -8.00 -5.13
CA THR A 399 46.06 -7.12 -4.77
C THR A 399 45.75 -5.89 -5.64
N SER A 400 44.68 -6.00 -6.44
CA SER A 400 43.57 -5.02 -6.55
C SER A 400 42.56 -5.53 -7.57
N SER A 401 41.54 -6.25 -7.12
CA SER A 401 40.33 -6.44 -7.94
C SER A 401 39.53 -5.15 -7.83
N GLU A 402 39.91 -4.16 -8.64
CA GLU A 402 39.01 -3.05 -8.96
C GLU A 402 37.76 -3.67 -9.57
N VAL A 403 36.65 -3.54 -8.86
CA VAL A 403 35.33 -3.81 -9.40
C VAL A 403 35.13 -2.80 -10.51
N GLU A 404 35.21 -3.27 -11.75
CA GLU A 404 34.76 -2.53 -12.93
C GLU A 404 33.30 -2.16 -12.67
N GLU A 405 33.09 -0.93 -12.21
CA GLU A 405 31.79 -0.32 -12.02
C GLU A 405 31.10 -0.35 -13.39
N HIS A 406 30.14 -1.25 -13.55
CA HIS A 406 29.26 -1.32 -14.72
C HIS A 406 28.56 0.04 -14.85
N ARG A 407 29.19 0.96 -15.60
CA ARG A 407 28.62 2.25 -15.93
C ARG A 407 27.35 1.96 -16.73
N PRO A 408 26.16 2.37 -16.26
CA PRO A 408 24.91 2.01 -16.91
C PRO A 408 24.95 2.53 -18.35
N MET A 409 24.73 1.60 -19.29
CA MET A 409 24.66 1.88 -20.72
C MET A 409 23.68 3.05 -20.93
N LYS A 410 24.16 4.16 -21.52
CA LYS A 410 23.32 5.32 -21.77
C LYS A 410 22.36 4.99 -22.91
N VAL A 411 21.16 4.57 -22.54
CA VAL A 411 20.06 4.30 -23.48
C VAL A 411 19.54 5.63 -24.03
N GLU A 412 19.72 5.84 -25.33
CA GLU A 412 19.17 6.97 -26.09
C GLU A 412 18.22 6.45 -27.19
N CYS A 413 17.08 7.11 -27.33
CA CYS A 413 16.08 6.77 -28.35
C CYS A 413 16.49 7.30 -29.72
N LEU A 414 16.32 6.48 -30.76
CA LEU A 414 16.50 6.92 -32.14
C LEU A 414 15.50 8.02 -32.49
N HIS A 415 15.96 9.12 -33.08
CA HIS A 415 15.08 10.15 -33.61
C HIS A 415 14.11 9.55 -34.66
N PRO A 416 12.80 9.86 -34.62
CA PRO A 416 12.13 10.92 -33.84
C PRO A 416 11.51 10.48 -32.50
N TYR A 417 11.92 9.34 -31.95
CA TYR A 417 11.39 8.82 -30.68
C TYR A 417 12.07 9.46 -29.46
N VAL A 418 11.34 9.50 -28.36
CA VAL A 418 11.76 10.02 -27.06
C VAL A 418 11.44 8.99 -25.98
N LYS A 419 12.05 9.11 -24.79
CA LYS A 419 11.73 8.22 -23.67
C LYS A 419 10.28 8.45 -23.24
N ARG A 420 9.56 7.37 -22.93
CA ARG A 420 8.17 7.45 -22.45
C ARG A 420 8.08 8.14 -21.09
N ASP A 421 9.09 7.93 -20.24
CA ASP A 421 9.20 8.54 -18.91
C ASP A 421 7.92 8.38 -18.06
N ALA A 422 7.26 7.22 -18.15
CA ALA A 422 6.08 6.92 -17.34
C ALA A 422 6.41 6.84 -15.84
N PHE A 423 7.63 6.44 -15.51
CA PHE A 423 8.17 6.40 -14.16
C PHE A 423 9.71 6.47 -14.21
N VAL A 424 10.34 6.62 -13.04
CA VAL A 424 11.81 6.68 -12.95
C VAL A 424 12.40 5.36 -13.40
N GLY A 425 13.18 5.39 -14.48
CA GLY A 425 13.79 4.20 -15.07
C GLY A 425 13.03 3.60 -16.26
N ASP A 426 11.90 4.19 -16.66
CA ASP A 426 11.19 3.81 -17.88
C ASP A 426 11.97 4.25 -19.13
N VAL A 427 12.64 3.29 -19.78
CA VAL A 427 13.53 3.55 -20.94
C VAL A 427 12.88 3.24 -22.29
N ILE A 428 11.58 2.98 -22.33
CA ILE A 428 10.85 2.66 -23.58
C ILE A 428 10.76 3.89 -24.49
N CYS A 429 11.00 3.72 -25.79
CA CYS A 429 11.14 4.81 -26.77
C CYS A 429 9.88 5.06 -27.60
N VAL A 430 9.04 6.02 -27.19
CA VAL A 430 7.74 6.33 -27.80
C VAL A 430 7.77 7.63 -28.63
N THR A 431 6.67 7.97 -29.29
CA THR A 431 6.53 9.27 -29.98
C THR A 431 6.36 10.41 -28.96
N GLU A 432 6.69 11.65 -29.32
CA GLU A 432 6.47 12.82 -28.44
C GLU A 432 5.01 12.98 -28.00
N ARG A 433 4.06 12.62 -28.89
CA ARG A 433 2.63 12.62 -28.57
C ARG A 433 2.30 11.62 -27.46
N GLU A 434 2.90 10.43 -27.50
CA GLU A 434 2.67 9.38 -26.50
C GLU A 434 3.32 9.74 -25.15
N GLN A 435 4.53 10.32 -25.16
CA GLN A 435 5.16 10.83 -23.95
C GLN A 435 4.28 11.90 -23.29
N SER A 436 3.78 12.85 -24.08
CA SER A 436 2.88 13.91 -23.59
C SER A 436 1.60 13.34 -22.97
N LEU A 437 1.01 12.32 -23.60
CA LEU A 437 -0.17 11.64 -23.07
C LEU A 437 0.14 10.89 -21.76
N THR A 438 1.25 10.16 -21.70
CA THR A 438 1.68 9.43 -20.50
C THR A 438 1.90 10.38 -19.32
N ILE A 439 2.55 11.53 -19.54
CA ILE A 439 2.76 12.57 -18.52
C ILE A 439 1.41 13.12 -18.05
N GLN A 440 0.49 13.38 -18.97
CA GLN A 440 -0.86 13.83 -18.63
C GLN A 440 -1.60 12.80 -17.76
N GLU A 441 -1.62 11.53 -18.16
CA GLU A 441 -2.23 10.42 -17.40
C GLU A 441 -1.67 10.32 -15.98
N ASN A 442 -0.34 10.41 -15.83
CA ASN A 442 0.31 10.41 -14.53
C ASN A 442 -0.14 11.60 -13.67
N SER A 443 -0.27 12.78 -14.27
CA SER A 443 -0.70 14.00 -13.55
C SER A 443 -2.17 13.97 -13.14
N GLU A 444 -3.01 13.26 -13.90
CA GLU A 444 -4.46 13.17 -13.69
C GLU A 444 -4.86 11.91 -12.90
N SER A 445 -3.93 10.98 -12.65
CA SER A 445 -4.19 9.69 -11.99
C SER A 445 -5.04 9.81 -10.72
N VAL A 446 -4.73 10.81 -9.88
CA VAL A 446 -5.45 11.09 -8.62
C VAL A 446 -6.94 11.42 -8.81
N ASN A 447 -7.33 11.93 -9.98
CA ASN A 447 -8.72 12.27 -10.29
C ASN A 447 -9.57 11.06 -10.65
N PHE A 448 -8.92 9.96 -11.06
CA PHE A 448 -9.57 8.74 -11.54
C PHE A 448 -9.39 7.56 -10.60
N LEU A 449 -8.52 7.69 -9.59
CA LEU A 449 -8.54 6.82 -8.43
C LEU A 449 -9.84 7.06 -7.65
N LYS A 450 -10.51 5.96 -7.29
CA LYS A 450 -11.78 6.01 -6.57
C LYS A 450 -11.59 6.42 -5.12
N HIS A 451 -10.41 6.12 -4.55
CA HIS A 451 -10.14 6.21 -3.11
C HIS A 451 -8.87 7.00 -2.79
N TYR A 452 -8.76 8.24 -3.28
CA TYR A 452 -7.69 9.15 -2.85
C TYR A 452 -7.83 9.61 -1.37
N GLU A 453 -8.86 9.16 -0.66
CA GLU A 453 -9.06 9.44 0.77
C GLU A 453 -7.99 8.77 1.65
N PHE A 454 -7.50 9.48 2.68
CA PHE A 454 -6.41 9.08 3.60
C PHE A 454 -6.74 7.85 4.48
N PHE A 455 -5.73 7.02 4.78
CA PHE A 455 -5.82 5.93 5.77
C PHE A 455 -5.68 6.46 7.21
N ASN A 456 -6.74 6.36 8.01
CA ASN A 456 -6.87 6.60 9.46
C ASN A 456 -7.28 8.00 9.93
N GLY A 457 -7.46 8.99 9.05
CA GLY A 457 -8.01 10.35 9.28
C GLY A 457 -7.49 11.18 10.47
N VAL A 458 -6.67 10.61 11.34
CA VAL A 458 -6.33 11.11 12.68
C VAL A 458 -5.14 12.05 12.63
N ASP A 459 -4.24 11.87 11.65
CA ASP A 459 -3.14 12.80 11.38
C ASP A 459 -3.57 13.95 10.47
N THR A 460 -4.87 14.26 10.44
CA THR A 460 -5.27 15.66 10.34
C THR A 460 -4.84 16.36 11.63
N VAL A 461 -3.54 16.58 11.78
CA VAL A 461 -3.11 17.78 12.47
C VAL A 461 -3.83 18.91 11.73
N GLY A 462 -4.70 19.59 12.48
CA GLY A 462 -5.62 20.62 12.03
C GLY A 462 -4.89 21.81 11.38
N PRO A 463 -5.62 22.90 11.07
CA PRO A 463 -5.23 23.93 10.09
C PRO A 463 -3.77 24.41 10.15
#